data_AF-A0A1I5DWV2-F1
#
_entry.id   AF-A0A1I5DWV2-F1
#
_cell.length_a   1.000
_cell.length_b   1.000
_cell.length_c   1.000
_cell.angle_alpha   90.00
_cell.angle_beta   90.00
_cell.angle_gamma   90.00
#
_symmetry.space_group_name_H-M   'P 1'
#
loop_
_entity.id
_entity.type
_entity.pdbx_description
1 polymer ?
#
loop_
_entity_poly.entity_id
_entity_poly.type
_entity_poly.pdbx_seq_one_letter_code
_entity_poly.pdbx_strand_id
1 'polypeptide(L)'
;MSIPRNNKPVTLQIFSILPTLALASSIVFALFLWQGHKGFNLWDEGYLWYGVQRVMLGEVPIRDFTSYDPGRYYWSSALMSLKGDNGIMALRGAVAVFQAIGLFAGLLLIARSTTQRFKNWSSVYLLLSAVTLTVWMFPRHKLFDISLSILLIGALAFLIQNPARLRYFICGMCVGLAAVFGRNHGVYGVVGSVGVMAWLAINPGRRAGAPRFIEGTGLWVAGVAVGFTPVLLMIGLVPDFAGNFWASIRFLFEVKATNLPLPIPWPWRAPFGSAPLGETIRGLLIGLFFIATVVFGVVAIAWVSWQKSRKKATSPILVAAAFLALPYAHYAYSRADVGHLAQGIFPLLIGCLALLAAQRPKIKWPLALLLCGASLWVTHISHPGWQCVASKQCVSIEISGDELSVPPHVANDVLLLWKLTDEYAPGGRSFIATPFWPGAYALLGKKSPMWETYSLFPRSEDFQREEIERIKITNPGFILVYDWPLDGREELRFRNSRPLIHRYIVDNFELLSHSPNPAYQIYRPRKPM
;
A
#
# COMPACT_ATOMS: atom_id res chain seq x y z
N MET A 1 -33.64 -1.13 -23.87
CA MET A 1 -32.49 -0.55 -24.59
C MET A 1 -31.46 -1.66 -24.78
N SER A 2 -31.46 -2.28 -25.95
CA SER A 2 -30.60 -3.40 -26.33
C SER A 2 -29.18 -2.90 -26.62
N ILE A 3 -28.19 -3.41 -25.89
CA ILE A 3 -26.78 -3.22 -26.21
C ILE A 3 -26.46 -4.20 -27.36
N PRO A 4 -25.87 -3.77 -28.48
CA PRO A 4 -25.57 -4.67 -29.59
C PRO A 4 -24.58 -5.74 -29.15
N ARG A 5 -24.84 -7.01 -29.49
CA ARG A 5 -23.85 -8.10 -29.44
C ARG A 5 -22.74 -7.77 -30.44
N ASN A 6 -21.65 -7.20 -29.96
CA ASN A 6 -20.51 -6.86 -30.80
C ASN A 6 -19.52 -8.05 -30.84
N ASN A 7 -19.83 -9.03 -31.70
CA ASN A 7 -18.85 -10.03 -32.16
C ASN A 7 -18.17 -9.48 -33.42
N LYS A 8 -17.11 -8.67 -33.26
CA LYS A 8 -16.13 -8.31 -34.32
C LYS A 8 -14.72 -8.11 -33.69
N PRO A 9 -13.64 -8.28 -34.46
CA PRO A 9 -12.46 -9.09 -34.10
C PRO A 9 -11.43 -8.41 -33.19
N VAL A 10 -10.59 -9.26 -32.60
CA VAL A 10 -9.47 -9.00 -31.67
C VAL A 10 -8.49 -7.91 -32.15
N THR A 11 -8.43 -7.62 -33.45
CA THR A 11 -7.51 -6.65 -34.07
C THR A 11 -7.67 -5.20 -33.61
N LEU A 12 -8.87 -4.76 -33.19
CA LEU A 12 -9.07 -3.39 -32.70
C LEU A 12 -8.70 -3.19 -31.21
N GLN A 13 -8.43 -4.28 -30.47
CA GLN A 13 -8.08 -4.23 -29.03
C GLN A 13 -6.59 -3.95 -28.77
N ILE A 14 -5.73 -4.17 -29.78
CA ILE A 14 -4.27 -3.98 -29.69
C ILE A 14 -3.89 -2.49 -29.79
N PHE A 15 -4.66 -1.70 -30.56
CA PHE A 15 -4.40 -0.28 -30.81
C PHE A 15 -4.52 0.64 -29.57
N SER A 16 -5.16 0.20 -28.48
CA SER A 16 -5.27 1.01 -27.25
C SER A 16 -4.24 0.67 -26.18
N ILE A 17 -3.47 -0.43 -26.33
CA ILE A 17 -2.52 -0.90 -25.32
C ILE A 17 -1.32 0.04 -25.23
N LEU A 18 -0.63 0.25 -26.36
CA LEU A 18 0.58 1.10 -26.39
C LEU A 18 0.31 2.55 -25.97
N PRO A 19 -0.75 3.23 -26.45
CA PRO A 19 -1.06 4.60 -25.99
C PRO A 19 -1.41 4.66 -24.50
N THR A 20 -2.06 3.62 -23.96
CA THR A 20 -2.43 3.57 -22.54
C THR A 20 -1.21 3.31 -21.66
N LEU A 21 -0.30 2.44 -22.11
CA LEU A 21 0.98 2.21 -21.44
C LEU A 21 1.85 3.47 -21.46
N ALA A 22 1.94 4.14 -22.61
CA ALA A 22 2.65 5.40 -22.76
C ALA A 22 2.06 6.47 -21.83
N LEU A 23 0.73 6.64 -21.81
CA LEU A 23 0.07 7.59 -20.91
C LEU A 23 0.35 7.28 -19.43
N ALA A 24 0.18 6.03 -19.00
CA ALA A 24 0.44 5.63 -17.62
C ALA A 24 1.90 5.88 -17.22
N SER A 25 2.84 5.45 -18.07
CA SER A 25 4.28 5.61 -17.83
C SER A 25 4.68 7.07 -17.79
N SER A 26 4.18 7.90 -18.72
CA SER A 26 4.47 9.33 -18.75
C SER A 26 3.92 10.07 -17.54
N ILE A 27 2.72 9.71 -17.05
CA ILE A 27 2.16 10.33 -15.83
C ILE A 27 2.96 9.96 -14.60
N VAL A 28 3.28 8.67 -14.43
CA VAL A 28 4.09 8.21 -13.29
C VAL A 28 5.49 8.83 -13.34
N PHE A 29 6.10 8.90 -14.52
CA PHE A 29 7.39 9.55 -14.71
C PHE A 29 7.32 11.05 -14.40
N ALA A 30 6.31 11.77 -14.89
CA ALA A 30 6.13 13.20 -14.59
C ALA A 30 5.94 13.44 -13.08
N LEU A 31 5.18 12.59 -12.39
CA LEU A 31 5.06 12.65 -10.94
C LEU A 31 6.38 12.32 -10.23
N PHE A 32 7.12 11.33 -10.71
CA PHE A 32 8.43 11.00 -10.17
C PHE A 32 9.40 12.18 -10.30
N LEU A 33 9.42 12.87 -11.45
CA LEU A 33 10.21 14.10 -11.61
C LEU A 33 9.74 15.22 -10.67
N TRP A 34 8.43 15.39 -10.53
CA TRP A 34 7.86 16.50 -9.75
C TRP A 34 8.03 16.34 -8.23
N GLN A 35 7.94 15.11 -7.71
CA GLN A 35 7.93 14.85 -6.26
C GLN A 35 8.86 13.73 -5.78
N GLY A 36 9.60 13.08 -6.68
CA GLY A 36 10.51 11.98 -6.35
C GLY A 36 11.59 12.39 -5.34
N HIS A 37 12.16 13.58 -5.47
CA HIS A 37 13.19 14.14 -4.55
C HIS A 37 12.58 14.88 -3.35
N LYS A 38 11.25 14.88 -3.18
CA LYS A 38 10.57 15.67 -2.14
C LYS A 38 10.08 14.80 -0.99
N GLY A 39 10.27 15.31 0.22
CA GLY A 39 9.93 14.66 1.48
C GLY A 39 10.79 13.44 1.76
N PHE A 40 10.88 13.08 3.03
CA PHE A 40 11.53 11.86 3.50
C PHE A 40 10.81 11.42 4.77
N ASN A 41 10.54 10.13 4.90
CA ASN A 41 9.79 9.57 6.01
C ASN A 41 10.64 8.46 6.66
N LEU A 42 11.17 8.76 7.85
CA LEU A 42 11.96 7.82 8.66
C LEU A 42 11.12 6.63 9.19
N TRP A 43 9.80 6.70 9.06
CA TRP A 43 8.82 5.73 9.54
C TRP A 43 8.57 4.67 8.46
N ASP A 44 7.37 4.55 7.92
CA ASP A 44 6.96 3.51 6.96
C ASP A 44 7.76 3.49 5.65
N GLU A 45 8.20 4.65 5.13
CA GLU A 45 9.07 4.66 3.94
C GLU A 45 10.44 4.07 4.28
N GLY A 46 11.00 4.49 5.42
CA GLY A 46 12.21 3.91 6.01
C GLY A 46 12.09 2.42 6.31
N TYR A 47 10.92 1.95 6.72
CA TYR A 47 10.66 0.54 6.99
C TYR A 47 10.74 -0.33 5.74
N LEU A 48 10.18 0.16 4.62
CA LEU A 48 10.36 -0.49 3.32
C LEU A 48 11.82 -0.42 2.88
N TRP A 49 12.44 0.76 2.97
CA TRP A 49 13.81 0.99 2.51
C TRP A 49 14.84 0.11 3.23
N TYR A 50 14.78 0.09 4.55
CA TYR A 50 15.61 -0.77 5.40
C TYR A 50 15.51 -2.22 4.96
N GLY A 51 14.29 -2.75 4.89
CA GLY A 51 14.11 -4.15 4.52
C GLY A 51 14.62 -4.49 3.12
N VAL A 52 14.54 -3.54 2.16
CA VAL A 52 15.08 -3.76 0.82
C VAL A 52 16.61 -3.82 0.85
N GLN A 53 17.27 -2.93 1.59
CA GLN A 53 18.72 -2.99 1.78
C GLN A 53 19.15 -4.31 2.45
N ARG A 54 18.39 -4.80 3.44
CA ARG A 54 18.65 -6.08 4.10
C ARG A 54 18.55 -7.26 3.12
N VAL A 55 17.54 -7.27 2.26
CA VAL A 55 17.40 -8.30 1.21
C VAL A 55 18.54 -8.25 0.20
N MET A 56 19.01 -7.06 -0.19
CA MET A 56 20.19 -6.93 -1.05
C MET A 56 21.47 -7.51 -0.41
N LEU A 57 21.52 -7.57 0.93
CA LEU A 57 22.61 -8.19 1.69
C LEU A 57 22.36 -9.67 2.00
N GLY A 58 21.34 -10.29 1.41
CA GLY A 58 21.04 -11.72 1.56
C GLY A 58 20.15 -12.08 2.75
N GLU A 59 19.60 -11.11 3.47
CA GLU A 59 18.64 -11.37 4.54
C GLU A 59 17.23 -11.66 4.01
N VAL A 60 16.45 -12.37 4.81
CA VAL A 60 15.12 -12.85 4.47
C VAL A 60 14.06 -12.08 5.27
N PRO A 61 13.11 -11.39 4.60
CA PRO A 61 12.01 -10.70 5.28
C PRO A 61 11.20 -11.66 6.16
N ILE A 62 10.62 -11.17 7.26
CA ILE A 62 9.90 -11.94 8.30
C ILE A 62 10.82 -12.84 9.14
N ARG A 63 11.86 -13.44 8.57
CA ARG A 63 12.81 -14.26 9.34
C ARG A 63 13.85 -13.41 10.06
N ASP A 64 14.58 -12.58 9.32
CA ASP A 64 15.77 -11.90 9.85
C ASP A 64 15.45 -10.52 10.42
N PHE A 65 14.32 -9.94 10.02
CA PHE A 65 13.82 -8.67 10.53
C PHE A 65 12.30 -8.60 10.37
N THR A 66 11.64 -7.80 11.22
CA THR A 66 10.21 -7.53 11.06
C THR A 66 9.98 -6.81 9.73
N SER A 67 9.05 -7.31 8.94
CA SER A 67 8.80 -6.78 7.60
C SER A 67 7.32 -6.86 7.21
N TYR A 68 6.95 -6.20 6.11
CA TYR A 68 5.76 -6.59 5.34
C TYR A 68 5.99 -7.95 4.65
N ASP A 69 5.05 -8.37 3.80
CA ASP A 69 5.19 -9.62 3.03
C ASP A 69 6.37 -9.57 2.04
N PRO A 70 7.05 -10.71 1.77
CA PRO A 70 8.35 -10.72 1.12
C PRO A 70 8.38 -10.14 -0.31
N GLY A 71 7.28 -10.27 -1.06
CA GLY A 71 7.24 -9.93 -2.50
C GLY A 71 7.68 -8.50 -2.81
N ARG A 72 7.30 -7.52 -1.99
CA ARG A 72 7.66 -6.11 -2.22
C ARG A 72 9.14 -5.83 -1.98
N TYR A 73 9.78 -6.58 -1.08
CA TYR A 73 11.21 -6.45 -0.81
C TYR A 73 12.04 -7.11 -1.90
N TYR A 74 11.66 -8.32 -2.33
CA TYR A 74 12.33 -9.01 -3.45
C TYR A 74 12.16 -8.27 -4.77
N TRP A 75 10.98 -7.72 -5.06
CA TRP A 75 10.78 -6.86 -6.23
C TRP A 75 11.72 -5.65 -6.23
N SER A 76 11.75 -4.91 -5.12
CA SER A 76 12.51 -3.66 -5.04
C SER A 76 14.01 -3.93 -5.05
N SER A 77 14.47 -4.91 -4.27
CA SER A 77 15.89 -5.31 -4.23
C SER A 77 16.38 -5.81 -5.58
N ALA A 78 15.58 -6.56 -6.33
CA ALA A 78 15.94 -7.00 -7.68
C ALA A 78 16.22 -5.81 -8.61
N LEU A 79 15.33 -4.82 -8.65
CA LEU A 79 15.50 -3.63 -9.49
C LEU A 79 16.66 -2.74 -9.03
N MET A 80 16.83 -2.58 -7.72
CA MET A 80 17.93 -1.80 -7.13
C MET A 80 19.29 -2.46 -7.38
N SER A 81 19.35 -3.80 -7.32
CA SER A 81 20.59 -4.57 -7.55
C SER A 81 21.09 -4.47 -9.00
N LEU A 82 20.22 -4.22 -9.99
CA LEU A 82 20.63 -4.03 -11.39
C LEU A 82 21.61 -2.87 -11.57
N LYS A 83 21.56 -1.86 -10.70
CA LYS A 83 22.45 -0.69 -10.72
C LYS A 83 23.44 -0.67 -9.56
N GLY A 84 23.37 -1.65 -8.65
CA GLY A 84 24.14 -1.63 -7.41
C GLY A 84 23.79 -0.46 -6.48
N ASP A 85 22.61 0.14 -6.64
CA ASP A 85 22.21 1.35 -5.92
C ASP A 85 21.22 0.99 -4.81
N ASN A 86 21.61 1.24 -3.56
CA ASN A 86 20.81 0.96 -2.37
C ASN A 86 20.16 2.21 -1.76
N GLY A 87 20.22 3.34 -2.47
CA GLY A 87 19.71 4.64 -2.06
C GLY A 87 18.19 4.78 -2.10
N ILE A 88 17.69 5.86 -1.50
CA ILE A 88 16.25 6.11 -1.39
C ILE A 88 15.60 6.41 -2.74
N MET A 89 16.31 7.05 -3.67
CA MET A 89 15.77 7.34 -5.00
C MET A 89 15.65 6.08 -5.86
N ALA A 90 16.59 5.14 -5.74
CA ALA A 90 16.49 3.83 -6.38
C ALA A 90 15.26 3.05 -5.89
N LEU A 91 15.01 3.06 -4.57
CA LEU A 91 13.79 2.48 -4.01
C LEU A 91 12.53 3.14 -4.60
N ARG A 92 12.46 4.48 -4.58
CA ARG A 92 11.32 5.21 -5.14
C ARG A 92 11.10 4.88 -6.61
N GLY A 93 12.19 4.71 -7.38
CA GLY A 93 12.14 4.28 -8.78
C GLY A 93 11.54 2.88 -8.93
N ALA A 94 12.02 1.90 -8.15
CA ALA A 94 11.51 0.53 -8.17
C ALA A 94 10.01 0.45 -7.85
N VAL A 95 9.56 1.28 -6.90
CA VAL A 95 8.15 1.38 -6.52
C VAL A 95 7.33 2.13 -7.58
N ALA A 96 7.88 3.15 -8.24
CA ALA A 96 7.23 3.85 -9.35
C ALA A 96 7.01 2.93 -10.56
N VAL A 97 7.92 1.99 -10.84
CA VAL A 97 7.67 0.97 -11.88
C VAL A 97 6.42 0.15 -11.55
N PHE A 98 6.25 -0.24 -10.28
CA PHE A 98 5.06 -0.97 -9.84
C PHE A 98 3.77 -0.11 -9.94
N GLN A 99 3.87 1.18 -9.62
CA GLN A 99 2.80 2.16 -9.83
C GLN A 99 2.37 2.25 -11.31
N ALA A 100 3.33 2.28 -12.24
CA ALA A 100 3.04 2.33 -13.67
C ALA A 100 2.27 1.08 -14.14
N ILE A 101 2.61 -0.11 -13.61
CA ILE A 101 1.88 -1.35 -13.87
C ILE A 101 0.43 -1.26 -13.38
N GLY A 102 0.22 -0.79 -12.14
CA GLY A 102 -1.11 -0.62 -11.56
C GLY A 102 -1.96 0.40 -12.33
N LEU A 103 -1.40 1.57 -12.62
CA LEU A 103 -2.09 2.62 -13.37
C LEU A 103 -2.43 2.18 -14.79
N PHE A 104 -1.49 1.53 -15.48
CA PHE A 104 -1.71 0.97 -16.81
C PHE A 104 -2.88 -0.02 -16.82
N ALA A 105 -2.92 -0.95 -15.85
CA ALA A 105 -4.01 -1.90 -15.72
C ALA A 105 -5.36 -1.20 -15.49
N GLY A 106 -5.41 -0.21 -14.60
CA GLY A 106 -6.62 0.57 -14.31
C GLY A 106 -7.14 1.31 -15.53
N LEU A 107 -6.26 2.01 -16.26
CA LEU A 107 -6.60 2.72 -17.48
C LEU A 107 -7.03 1.78 -18.60
N LEU A 108 -6.40 0.60 -18.73
CA LEU A 108 -6.79 -0.39 -19.73
C LEU A 108 -8.21 -0.92 -19.48
N LEU A 109 -8.60 -1.12 -18.21
CA LEU A 109 -9.98 -1.49 -17.84
C LEU A 109 -10.97 -0.39 -18.25
N ILE A 110 -10.67 0.88 -17.96
CA ILE A 110 -11.52 2.01 -18.31
C ILE A 110 -11.60 2.20 -19.83
N ALA A 111 -10.48 2.08 -20.55
CA ALA A 111 -10.41 2.18 -22.00
C ALA A 111 -11.32 1.14 -22.67
N ARG A 112 -11.29 -0.11 -22.17
CA ARG A 112 -12.16 -1.20 -22.65
C ARG A 112 -13.64 -0.98 -22.39
N SER A 113 -13.99 -0.08 -21.48
CA SER A 113 -15.39 0.31 -21.19
C SER A 113 -15.90 1.45 -22.08
N THR A 114 -15.03 2.08 -22.88
CA THR A 114 -15.40 3.22 -23.71
C THR A 114 -16.09 2.77 -25.00
N THR A 115 -17.30 3.28 -25.23
CA THR A 115 -18.09 2.94 -26.42
C THR A 115 -17.51 3.57 -27.69
N GLN A 116 -17.51 2.82 -28.80
CA GLN A 116 -17.07 3.26 -30.15
C GLN A 116 -17.66 4.61 -30.61
N ARG A 117 -18.85 4.96 -30.10
CA ARG A 117 -19.60 6.19 -30.43
C ARG A 117 -18.91 7.50 -30.01
N PHE A 118 -17.91 7.45 -29.12
CA PHE A 118 -17.24 8.65 -28.59
C PHE A 118 -15.71 8.61 -28.71
N LYS A 119 -15.19 7.91 -29.73
CA LYS A 119 -13.75 7.65 -29.94
C LYS A 119 -12.87 8.92 -29.89
N ASN A 120 -13.37 10.04 -30.42
CA ASN A 120 -12.60 11.30 -30.50
C ASN A 120 -12.31 11.94 -29.12
N TRP A 121 -13.11 11.64 -28.10
CA TRP A 121 -12.95 12.17 -26.74
C TRP A 121 -12.37 11.12 -25.76
N SER A 122 -11.97 9.96 -26.28
CA SER A 122 -11.48 8.85 -25.47
C SER A 122 -10.17 9.20 -24.74
N SER A 123 -9.27 9.93 -25.40
CA SER A 123 -7.96 10.29 -24.82
C SER A 123 -8.09 11.30 -23.68
N VAL A 124 -8.93 12.33 -23.83
CA VAL A 124 -9.19 13.31 -22.76
C VAL A 124 -9.83 12.64 -21.54
N TYR A 125 -10.76 11.71 -21.77
CA TYR A 125 -11.39 10.98 -20.68
C TYR A 125 -10.42 10.04 -19.97
N LEU A 126 -9.53 9.38 -20.70
CA LEU A 126 -8.48 8.55 -20.11
C LEU A 126 -7.47 9.39 -19.34
N LEU A 127 -7.10 10.57 -19.83
CA LEU A 127 -6.25 11.51 -19.09
C LEU A 127 -6.92 11.94 -17.78
N LEU A 128 -8.20 12.33 -17.81
CA LEU A 128 -8.95 12.69 -16.61
C LEU A 128 -9.03 11.52 -15.61
N SER A 129 -9.25 10.31 -16.13
CA SER A 129 -9.25 9.07 -15.33
C SER A 129 -7.88 8.80 -14.74
N ALA A 130 -6.81 9.03 -15.49
CA ALA A 130 -5.43 8.85 -15.03
C ALA A 130 -5.10 9.83 -13.92
N VAL A 131 -5.46 11.10 -14.05
CA VAL A 131 -5.33 12.09 -12.96
C VAL A 131 -6.11 11.62 -11.74
N THR A 132 -7.37 11.24 -11.91
CA THR A 132 -8.25 10.78 -10.81
C THR A 132 -7.65 9.58 -10.08
N LEU A 133 -7.17 8.56 -10.78
CA LEU A 133 -6.56 7.39 -10.15
C LEU A 133 -5.24 7.75 -9.47
N THR A 134 -4.38 8.52 -10.15
CA THR A 134 -3.01 8.74 -9.68
C THR A 134 -2.94 9.66 -8.46
N VAL A 135 -3.89 10.59 -8.31
CA VAL A 135 -3.95 11.43 -7.10
C VAL A 135 -4.28 10.62 -5.84
N TRP A 136 -4.85 9.42 -5.98
CA TRP A 136 -5.05 8.45 -4.90
C TRP A 136 -3.93 7.41 -4.78
N MET A 137 -2.92 7.43 -5.66
CA MET A 137 -1.77 6.52 -5.58
C MET A 137 -0.72 7.06 -4.60
N PHE A 138 -1.07 7.13 -3.31
CA PHE A 138 -0.18 7.53 -2.22
C PHE A 138 -0.59 6.80 -0.91
N PRO A 139 0.28 6.70 0.11
CA PRO A 139 1.69 7.13 0.11
C PRO A 139 2.58 6.22 -0.75
N ARG A 140 3.74 6.73 -1.16
CA ARG A 140 4.64 6.03 -2.10
C ARG A 140 5.02 4.61 -1.65
N HIS A 141 5.32 4.39 -0.38
CA HIS A 141 5.71 3.07 0.14
C HIS A 141 4.55 2.04 0.18
N LYS A 142 3.30 2.45 -0.14
CA LYS A 142 2.11 1.59 -0.26
C LYS A 142 1.62 1.42 -1.70
N LEU A 143 2.41 1.85 -2.69
CA LEU A 143 2.05 1.72 -4.12
C LEU A 143 1.87 0.27 -4.57
N PHE A 144 2.48 -0.70 -3.87
CA PHE A 144 2.20 -2.13 -4.04
C PHE A 144 0.74 -2.45 -3.71
N ASP A 145 0.28 -2.05 -2.52
CA ASP A 145 -1.06 -2.33 -2.01
C ASP A 145 -2.13 -1.75 -2.95
N ILE A 146 -1.92 -0.51 -3.38
CA ILE A 146 -2.76 0.20 -4.34
C ILE A 146 -2.82 -0.52 -5.69
N SER A 147 -1.66 -0.87 -6.26
CA SER A 147 -1.59 -1.48 -7.59
C SER A 147 -2.15 -2.90 -7.59
N LEU A 148 -1.97 -3.67 -6.52
CA LEU A 148 -2.56 -4.99 -6.35
C LEU A 148 -4.08 -4.93 -6.31
N SER A 149 -4.67 -3.92 -5.67
CA SER A 149 -6.12 -3.67 -5.70
C SER A 149 -6.64 -3.55 -7.14
N ILE A 150 -5.95 -2.77 -7.96
CA ILE A 150 -6.30 -2.58 -9.38
C ILE A 150 -6.10 -3.87 -10.19
N LEU A 151 -4.97 -4.55 -10.00
CA LEU A 151 -4.64 -5.79 -10.72
C LEU A 151 -5.64 -6.91 -10.42
N LEU A 152 -6.13 -7.02 -9.18
CA LEU A 152 -7.16 -7.99 -8.81
C LEU A 152 -8.50 -7.69 -9.49
N ILE A 153 -8.89 -6.42 -9.66
CA ILE A 153 -10.06 -6.07 -10.48
C ILE A 153 -9.85 -6.58 -11.92
N GLY A 154 -8.65 -6.40 -12.47
CA GLY A 154 -8.28 -6.91 -13.79
C GLY A 154 -8.37 -8.43 -13.92
N ALA A 155 -7.82 -9.17 -12.94
CA ALA A 155 -7.85 -10.64 -12.91
C ALA A 155 -9.29 -11.19 -12.83
N LEU A 156 -10.13 -10.62 -11.96
CA LEU A 156 -11.53 -11.02 -11.86
C LEU A 156 -12.31 -10.64 -13.13
N ALA A 157 -12.11 -9.44 -13.68
CA ALA A 157 -12.76 -9.02 -14.92
C ALA A 157 -12.37 -9.93 -16.10
N PHE A 158 -11.11 -10.39 -16.15
CA PHE A 158 -10.63 -11.35 -17.13
C PHE A 158 -11.35 -12.70 -17.02
N LEU A 159 -11.55 -13.22 -15.81
CA LEU A 159 -12.35 -14.42 -15.57
C LEU A 159 -13.81 -14.24 -16.03
N ILE A 160 -14.45 -13.15 -15.61
CA ILE A 160 -15.87 -12.88 -15.88
C ILE A 160 -16.15 -12.74 -17.38
N GLN A 161 -15.23 -12.14 -18.13
CA GLN A 161 -15.40 -11.90 -19.56
C GLN A 161 -15.56 -13.21 -20.35
N ASN A 162 -14.80 -14.24 -19.98
CA ASN A 162 -14.93 -15.58 -20.55
C ASN A 162 -14.55 -16.66 -19.52
N PRO A 163 -15.52 -17.24 -18.79
CA PRO A 163 -15.26 -18.16 -17.69
C PRO A 163 -14.83 -19.55 -18.20
N ALA A 164 -13.60 -19.64 -18.71
CA ALA A 164 -12.97 -20.87 -19.18
C ALA A 164 -12.02 -21.43 -18.12
N ARG A 165 -11.75 -22.74 -18.17
CA ARG A 165 -10.85 -23.46 -17.23
C ARG A 165 -9.53 -22.72 -16.95
N LEU A 166 -8.82 -22.34 -18.02
CA LEU A 166 -7.55 -21.61 -17.90
C LEU A 166 -7.71 -20.26 -17.19
N ARG A 167 -8.84 -19.56 -17.35
CA ARG A 167 -9.06 -18.27 -16.70
C ARG A 167 -9.36 -18.41 -15.21
N TYR A 168 -9.98 -19.52 -14.77
CA TYR A 168 -10.10 -19.83 -13.35
C TYR A 168 -8.73 -20.04 -12.72
N PHE A 169 -7.89 -20.86 -13.36
CA PHE A 169 -6.52 -21.11 -12.94
C PHE A 169 -5.67 -19.82 -12.90
N ILE A 170 -5.65 -19.04 -13.98
CA ILE A 170 -4.91 -17.77 -14.03
C ILE A 170 -5.42 -16.78 -12.98
N CYS A 171 -6.74 -16.68 -12.79
CA CYS A 171 -7.31 -15.82 -11.76
C CYS A 171 -6.85 -16.24 -10.35
N GLY A 172 -6.84 -17.55 -10.07
CA GLY A 172 -6.29 -18.09 -8.82
C GLY A 172 -4.82 -17.76 -8.67
N MET A 173 -4.02 -17.95 -9.72
CA MET A 173 -2.59 -17.61 -9.75
C MET A 173 -2.34 -16.12 -9.45
N CYS A 174 -3.15 -15.21 -10.00
CA CYS A 174 -3.07 -13.79 -9.67
C CYS A 174 -3.40 -13.51 -8.18
N VAL A 175 -4.39 -14.21 -7.60
CA VAL A 175 -4.73 -14.07 -6.17
C VAL A 175 -3.59 -14.60 -5.28
N GLY A 176 -3.02 -15.76 -5.59
CA GLY A 176 -1.87 -16.32 -4.89
C GLY A 176 -0.65 -15.40 -4.98
N LEU A 177 -0.36 -14.87 -6.16
CA LEU A 177 0.76 -13.93 -6.35
C LEU A 177 0.53 -12.61 -5.59
N ALA A 178 -0.70 -12.10 -5.55
CA ALA A 178 -1.01 -10.93 -4.74
C ALA A 178 -0.73 -11.17 -3.25
N ALA A 179 -0.99 -12.39 -2.75
CA ALA A 179 -0.69 -12.78 -1.37
C ALA A 179 0.82 -12.79 -1.05
N VAL A 180 1.70 -12.95 -2.04
CA VAL A 180 3.17 -12.87 -1.86
C VAL A 180 3.62 -11.44 -1.54
N PHE A 181 2.94 -10.44 -2.09
CA PHE A 181 3.23 -9.02 -1.85
C PHE A 181 2.45 -8.43 -0.66
N GLY A 182 1.29 -9.00 -0.36
CA GLY A 182 0.44 -8.59 0.75
C GLY A 182 -0.60 -9.66 1.07
N ARG A 183 -0.49 -10.33 2.22
CA ARG A 183 -1.42 -11.38 2.67
C ARG A 183 -2.87 -10.88 2.72
N ASN A 184 -3.06 -9.63 3.13
CA ASN A 184 -4.34 -8.92 3.08
C ASN A 184 -4.95 -8.92 1.66
N HIS A 185 -4.16 -8.59 0.63
CA HIS A 185 -4.62 -8.60 -0.76
C HIS A 185 -4.97 -10.00 -1.25
N GLY A 186 -4.22 -11.01 -0.81
CA GLY A 186 -4.57 -12.41 -1.01
C GLY A 186 -5.97 -12.73 -0.49
N VAL A 187 -6.23 -12.44 0.79
CA VAL A 187 -7.54 -12.67 1.43
C VAL A 187 -8.66 -11.90 0.73
N TYR A 188 -8.45 -10.62 0.41
CA TYR A 188 -9.44 -9.82 -0.32
C TYR A 188 -9.70 -10.36 -1.72
N GLY A 189 -8.67 -10.84 -2.41
CA GLY A 189 -8.77 -11.54 -3.69
C GLY A 189 -9.56 -12.84 -3.58
N VAL A 190 -9.40 -13.61 -2.51
CA VAL A 190 -10.21 -14.81 -2.23
C VAL A 190 -11.68 -14.45 -2.06
N VAL A 191 -12.00 -13.49 -1.19
CA VAL A 191 -13.39 -13.07 -0.94
C VAL A 191 -14.04 -12.55 -2.23
N GLY A 192 -13.34 -11.72 -3.00
CA GLY A 192 -13.82 -11.24 -4.30
C GLY A 192 -14.01 -12.36 -5.32
N SER A 193 -13.07 -13.33 -5.37
CA SER A 193 -13.17 -14.49 -6.27
C SER A 193 -14.37 -15.37 -5.93
N VAL A 194 -14.61 -15.66 -4.66
CA VAL A 194 -15.78 -16.43 -4.20
C VAL A 194 -17.07 -15.73 -4.62
N GLY A 195 -17.17 -14.42 -4.39
CA GLY A 195 -18.33 -13.62 -4.83
C GLY A 195 -18.55 -13.67 -6.34
N VAL A 196 -17.49 -13.53 -7.13
CA VAL A 196 -17.54 -13.63 -8.59
C VAL A 196 -17.93 -15.04 -9.06
N MET A 197 -17.39 -16.09 -8.46
CA MET A 197 -17.74 -17.47 -8.81
C MET A 197 -19.20 -17.78 -8.47
N ALA A 198 -19.70 -17.30 -7.32
CA ALA A 198 -21.12 -17.39 -6.96
C ALA A 198 -21.99 -16.62 -7.98
N TRP A 199 -21.58 -15.41 -8.37
CA TRP A 199 -22.28 -14.64 -9.40
C TRP A 199 -22.29 -15.32 -10.77
N LEU A 200 -21.19 -15.97 -11.17
CA LEU A 200 -21.11 -16.76 -12.40
C LEU A 200 -22.06 -17.97 -12.39
N ALA A 201 -22.31 -18.55 -11.21
CA ALA A 201 -23.23 -19.66 -11.01
C ALA A 201 -24.72 -19.26 -11.06
N ILE A 202 -25.06 -17.96 -10.93
CA ILE A 202 -26.44 -17.48 -11.09
C ILE A 202 -26.85 -17.64 -12.56
N ASN A 203 -27.97 -18.33 -12.82
CA ASN A 203 -28.49 -18.58 -14.17
C ASN A 203 -27.38 -18.98 -15.15
N PRO A 204 -26.74 -20.15 -14.97
CA PRO A 204 -25.62 -20.56 -15.77
C PRO A 204 -26.13 -20.87 -17.18
N GLY A 205 -26.17 -19.85 -18.04
CA GLY A 205 -26.38 -20.06 -19.47
C GLY A 205 -25.26 -20.99 -19.92
N ARG A 206 -25.60 -22.21 -20.31
CA ARG A 206 -24.62 -23.23 -20.72
C ARG A 206 -23.80 -22.68 -21.89
N ARG A 207 -22.64 -22.09 -21.59
CA ARG A 207 -21.59 -21.83 -22.58
C ARG A 207 -20.81 -23.12 -22.71
N ALA A 208 -20.73 -23.65 -23.92
CA ALA A 208 -19.88 -24.80 -24.23
C ALA A 208 -18.46 -24.53 -23.70
N GLY A 209 -17.94 -25.44 -22.85
CA GLY A 209 -16.57 -25.36 -22.31
C GLY A 209 -16.39 -24.57 -21.00
N ALA A 210 -17.43 -23.97 -20.41
CA ALA A 210 -17.32 -23.39 -19.06
C ALA A 210 -17.31 -24.53 -18.01
N PRO A 211 -16.36 -24.52 -17.05
CA PRO A 211 -16.30 -25.56 -16.02
C PRO A 211 -17.51 -25.48 -15.10
N ARG A 212 -17.86 -26.61 -14.47
CA ARG A 212 -18.84 -26.62 -13.38
C ARG A 212 -18.28 -25.84 -12.18
N PHE A 213 -19.15 -25.44 -11.26
CA PHE A 213 -18.72 -24.66 -10.07
C PHE A 213 -17.56 -25.35 -9.32
N ILE A 214 -17.71 -26.62 -8.96
CA ILE A 214 -16.69 -27.40 -8.24
C ILE A 214 -15.38 -27.50 -9.04
N GLU A 215 -15.48 -27.78 -10.34
CA GLU A 215 -14.32 -27.88 -11.24
C GLU A 215 -13.58 -26.53 -11.35
N GLY A 216 -14.33 -25.43 -11.54
CA GLY A 216 -13.79 -24.08 -11.59
C GLY A 216 -13.12 -23.67 -10.28
N THR A 217 -13.74 -24.00 -9.14
CA THR A 217 -13.16 -23.79 -7.81
C THR A 217 -11.87 -24.59 -7.65
N GLY A 218 -11.83 -25.87 -8.04
CA GLY A 218 -10.62 -26.70 -7.98
C GLY A 218 -9.47 -26.12 -8.81
N LEU A 219 -9.76 -25.68 -10.04
CA LEU A 219 -8.78 -25.01 -10.91
C LEU A 219 -8.28 -23.69 -10.32
N TRP A 220 -9.19 -22.91 -9.73
CA TRP A 220 -8.84 -21.67 -9.07
C TRP A 220 -7.97 -21.91 -7.82
N VAL A 221 -8.28 -22.90 -6.98
CA VAL A 221 -7.46 -23.29 -5.82
C VAL A 221 -6.06 -23.73 -6.26
N ALA A 222 -5.97 -24.56 -7.30
CA ALA A 222 -4.68 -24.95 -7.87
C ALA A 222 -3.90 -23.72 -8.36
N GLY A 223 -4.58 -22.77 -9.00
CA GLY A 223 -4.01 -21.48 -9.37
C GLY A 223 -3.45 -20.72 -8.18
N VAL A 224 -4.23 -20.57 -7.10
CA VAL A 224 -3.80 -19.88 -5.86
C VAL A 224 -2.53 -20.52 -5.29
N ALA A 225 -2.48 -21.84 -5.20
CA ALA A 225 -1.30 -22.56 -4.73
C ALA A 225 -0.07 -22.28 -5.62
N VAL A 226 -0.23 -22.31 -6.95
CA VAL A 226 0.83 -21.97 -7.90
C VAL A 226 1.29 -20.51 -7.75
N GLY A 227 0.35 -19.56 -7.64
CA GLY A 227 0.69 -18.14 -7.45
C GLY A 227 1.41 -17.87 -6.13
N PHE A 228 1.08 -18.61 -5.07
CA PHE A 228 1.68 -18.48 -3.74
C PHE A 228 2.94 -19.35 -3.56
N THR A 229 3.35 -20.08 -4.62
CA THR A 229 4.51 -20.98 -4.57
C THR A 229 5.80 -20.32 -4.07
N PRO A 230 6.13 -19.04 -4.37
CA PRO A 230 7.33 -18.42 -3.79
C PRO A 230 7.39 -18.51 -2.26
N VAL A 231 6.28 -18.23 -1.57
CA VAL A 231 6.23 -18.32 -0.10
C VAL A 231 6.21 -19.78 0.36
N LEU A 232 5.51 -20.67 -0.35
CA LEU A 232 5.53 -22.11 -0.03
C LEU A 232 6.93 -22.71 -0.12
N LEU A 233 7.70 -22.32 -1.14
CA LEU A 233 9.10 -22.69 -1.28
C LEU A 233 9.96 -22.11 -0.16
N MET A 234 9.74 -20.85 0.25
CA MET A 234 10.44 -20.29 1.41
C MET A 234 10.13 -21.08 2.70
N ILE A 235 8.88 -21.47 2.92
CA ILE A 235 8.48 -22.30 4.07
C ILE A 235 9.20 -23.66 4.06
N GLY A 236 9.33 -24.30 2.89
CA GLY A 236 9.94 -25.63 2.77
C GLY A 236 11.46 -25.65 2.71
N LEU A 237 12.08 -24.58 2.19
CA LEU A 237 13.50 -24.57 1.80
C LEU A 237 14.37 -23.57 2.59
N VAL A 238 13.77 -22.55 3.24
CA VAL A 238 14.52 -21.55 3.99
C VAL A 238 14.46 -21.88 5.49
N PRO A 239 15.59 -22.22 6.13
CA PRO A 239 15.63 -22.51 7.56
C PRO A 239 15.01 -21.37 8.38
N ASP A 240 14.26 -21.75 9.42
CA ASP A 240 13.57 -20.88 10.38
C ASP A 240 12.51 -19.94 9.80
N PHE A 241 12.31 -19.90 8.49
CA PHE A 241 11.28 -19.04 7.89
C PHE A 241 9.87 -19.50 8.26
N ALA A 242 9.60 -20.82 8.23
CA ALA A 242 8.29 -21.37 8.56
C ALA A 242 7.81 -20.94 9.96
N GLY A 243 8.67 -21.09 10.98
CA GLY A 243 8.35 -20.71 12.36
C GLY A 243 8.01 -19.22 12.48
N ASN A 244 8.86 -18.35 11.92
CA ASN A 244 8.65 -16.90 11.93
C ASN A 244 7.40 -16.48 11.13
N PHE A 245 7.13 -17.14 10.00
CA PHE A 245 5.95 -16.89 9.20
C PHE A 245 4.66 -17.19 9.99
N TRP A 246 4.57 -18.36 10.63
CA TRP A 246 3.43 -18.72 11.47
C TRP A 246 3.31 -17.84 12.72
N ALA A 247 4.43 -17.48 13.35
CA ALA A 247 4.45 -16.54 14.47
C ALA A 247 3.89 -15.17 14.06
N SER A 248 4.23 -14.68 12.86
CA SER A 248 3.67 -13.43 12.34
C SER A 248 2.16 -13.48 12.13
N ILE A 249 1.60 -14.63 11.75
CA ILE A 249 0.16 -14.83 11.61
C ILE A 249 -0.50 -14.88 12.99
N ARG A 250 0.05 -15.69 13.91
CA ARG A 250 -0.42 -15.82 15.29
C ARG A 250 -0.48 -14.45 15.98
N PHE A 251 0.54 -13.61 15.79
CA PHE A 251 0.59 -12.27 16.36
C PHE A 251 -0.60 -11.39 15.96
N LEU A 252 -1.09 -11.49 14.72
CA LEU A 252 -2.29 -10.73 14.29
C LEU A 252 -3.54 -11.13 15.08
N PHE A 253 -3.66 -12.42 15.46
CA PHE A 253 -4.76 -12.90 16.29
C PHE A 253 -4.59 -12.49 17.76
N GLU A 254 -3.37 -12.47 18.28
CA GLU A 254 -3.07 -12.02 19.64
C GLU A 254 -3.39 -10.54 19.83
N VAL A 255 -2.99 -9.70 18.88
CA VAL A 255 -3.27 -8.26 18.88
C VAL A 255 -4.72 -7.94 18.51
N LYS A 256 -5.45 -8.89 17.88
CA LYS A 256 -6.84 -8.76 17.43
C LYS A 256 -7.07 -7.57 16.48
N ALA A 257 -6.02 -7.12 15.81
CA ALA A 257 -6.08 -6.00 14.89
C ALA A 257 -5.04 -6.16 13.78
N THR A 258 -5.38 -5.69 12.59
CA THR A 258 -4.44 -5.61 11.46
C THR A 258 -3.77 -4.24 11.34
N ASN A 259 -4.34 -3.23 12.00
CA ASN A 259 -3.87 -1.84 12.04
C ASN A 259 -4.27 -1.19 13.37
N LEU A 260 -3.66 -0.05 13.70
CA LEU A 260 -4.10 0.81 14.79
C LEU A 260 -5.33 1.62 14.36
N PRO A 261 -6.53 1.34 14.90
CA PRO A 261 -7.75 1.96 14.43
C PRO A 261 -7.79 3.44 14.77
N LEU A 262 -8.35 4.23 13.85
CA LEU A 262 -8.68 5.65 14.05
C LEU A 262 -10.20 5.83 13.99
N PRO A 263 -10.75 6.86 14.66
CA PRO A 263 -12.16 7.19 14.54
C PRO A 263 -12.55 7.43 13.08
N ILE A 264 -13.66 6.84 12.64
CA ILE A 264 -14.17 7.02 11.28
C ILE A 264 -14.49 8.51 11.06
N PRO A 265 -13.99 9.13 9.97
CA PRO A 265 -14.15 10.55 9.67
C PRO A 265 -15.51 10.77 9.00
N TRP A 266 -16.61 10.52 9.73
CA TRP A 266 -17.95 10.70 9.19
C TRP A 266 -18.16 12.14 8.68
N PRO A 267 -18.99 12.36 7.62
CA PRO A 267 -19.23 13.69 7.07
C PRO A 267 -19.66 14.73 8.12
N TRP A 268 -20.46 14.31 9.11
CA TRP A 268 -20.95 15.15 10.21
C TRP A 268 -19.92 15.42 11.32
N ARG A 269 -18.72 14.81 11.25
CA ARG A 269 -17.57 15.12 12.12
C ARG A 269 -16.63 16.16 11.49
N ALA A 270 -16.93 16.67 10.30
CA ALA A 270 -16.16 17.76 9.72
C ALA A 270 -16.22 18.99 10.66
N PRO A 271 -15.14 19.80 10.71
CA PRO A 271 -14.99 20.90 11.68
C PRO A 271 -15.84 22.15 11.31
N PHE A 272 -17.17 21.98 11.24
CA PHE A 272 -18.10 23.05 10.93
C PHE A 272 -18.02 24.17 11.97
N GLY A 273 -17.72 25.38 11.54
CA GLY A 273 -17.64 26.57 12.40
C GLY A 273 -16.36 26.68 13.24
N SER A 274 -15.47 25.67 13.22
CA SER A 274 -14.23 25.65 14.00
C SER A 274 -12.94 25.64 13.16
N ALA A 275 -13.04 25.42 11.84
CA ALA A 275 -11.89 25.43 10.93
C ALA A 275 -12.19 26.21 9.64
N PRO A 276 -11.15 26.59 8.86
CA PRO A 276 -11.32 27.21 7.55
C PRO A 276 -12.22 26.41 6.61
N LEU A 277 -12.93 27.10 5.72
CA LEU A 277 -13.90 26.48 4.80
C LEU A 277 -13.28 25.33 3.97
N GLY A 278 -12.05 25.50 3.49
CA GLY A 278 -11.36 24.48 2.69
C GLY A 278 -11.12 23.17 3.45
N GLU A 279 -10.77 23.26 4.75
CA GLU A 279 -10.59 22.11 5.64
C GLU A 279 -11.91 21.43 5.94
N THR A 280 -12.97 22.20 6.16
CA THR A 280 -14.33 21.69 6.37
C THR A 280 -14.82 20.92 5.15
N ILE A 281 -14.67 21.49 3.94
CA ILE A 281 -15.02 20.82 2.68
C ILE A 281 -14.21 19.52 2.52
N ARG A 282 -12.91 19.56 2.81
CA ARG A 282 -12.06 18.37 2.73
C ARG A 282 -12.52 17.29 3.71
N GLY A 283 -12.80 17.64 4.97
CA GLY A 283 -13.33 16.71 5.97
C GLY A 283 -14.64 16.06 5.54
N LEU A 284 -15.56 16.87 5.00
CA LEU A 284 -16.82 16.38 4.44
C LEU A 284 -16.59 15.38 3.30
N LEU A 285 -15.73 15.73 2.32
CA LEU A 285 -15.43 14.87 1.18
C LEU A 285 -14.76 13.55 1.59
N ILE A 286 -13.85 13.58 2.57
CA ILE A 286 -13.24 12.36 3.13
C ILE A 286 -14.35 11.43 3.66
N GLY A 287 -15.24 11.95 4.50
CA GLY A 287 -16.35 11.16 5.04
C GLY A 287 -17.30 10.63 3.96
N LEU A 288 -17.57 11.44 2.93
CA LEU A 288 -18.40 11.02 1.80
C LEU A 288 -17.72 9.90 1.00
N PHE A 289 -16.41 9.93 0.80
CA PHE A 289 -15.69 8.84 0.14
C PHE A 289 -15.71 7.56 0.97
N PHE A 290 -15.54 7.64 2.29
CA PHE A 290 -15.70 6.47 3.18
C PHE A 290 -17.08 5.83 3.00
N ILE A 291 -18.16 6.61 3.12
CA ILE A 291 -19.53 6.12 2.88
C ILE A 291 -19.68 5.56 1.46
N ALA A 292 -19.14 6.25 0.45
CA ALA A 292 -19.25 5.84 -0.94
C ALA A 292 -18.61 4.48 -1.21
N THR A 293 -17.50 4.11 -0.55
CA THR A 293 -16.89 2.78 -0.74
C THR A 293 -17.84 1.64 -0.35
N VAL A 294 -18.55 1.79 0.78
CA VAL A 294 -19.51 0.80 1.29
C VAL A 294 -20.79 0.82 0.47
N VAL A 295 -21.37 2.00 0.24
CA VAL A 295 -22.61 2.16 -0.53
C VAL A 295 -22.43 1.62 -1.94
N PHE A 296 -21.33 1.94 -2.61
CA PHE A 296 -21.02 1.38 -3.91
C PHE A 296 -20.93 -0.14 -3.86
N GLY A 297 -20.20 -0.71 -2.89
CA GLY A 297 -20.09 -2.16 -2.76
C GLY A 297 -21.45 -2.86 -2.64
N VAL A 298 -22.29 -2.41 -1.70
CA VAL A 298 -23.62 -3.01 -1.47
C VAL A 298 -24.53 -2.84 -2.70
N VAL A 299 -24.66 -1.61 -3.20
CA VAL A 299 -25.56 -1.30 -4.31
C VAL A 299 -25.08 -1.97 -5.61
N ALA A 300 -23.79 -1.96 -5.89
CA ALA A 300 -23.24 -2.59 -7.09
C ALA A 300 -23.41 -4.11 -7.05
N ILE A 301 -23.14 -4.78 -5.92
CA ILE A 301 -23.36 -6.24 -5.77
C ILE A 301 -24.83 -6.59 -6.01
N ALA A 302 -25.76 -5.86 -5.37
CA ALA A 302 -27.19 -6.08 -5.55
C ALA A 302 -27.61 -5.87 -7.02
N TRP A 303 -27.14 -4.79 -7.64
CA TRP A 303 -27.46 -4.44 -9.02
C TRP A 303 -26.93 -5.47 -10.02
N VAL A 304 -25.64 -5.85 -9.95
CA VAL A 304 -25.06 -6.80 -10.90
C VAL A 304 -25.65 -8.20 -10.75
N SER A 305 -26.02 -8.58 -9.53
CA SER A 305 -26.70 -9.85 -9.25
C SER A 305 -28.12 -9.83 -9.79
N TRP A 306 -28.87 -8.74 -9.61
CA TRP A 306 -30.19 -8.57 -10.18
C TRP A 306 -30.18 -8.59 -11.71
N GLN A 307 -29.23 -7.88 -12.34
CA GLN A 307 -29.05 -7.89 -13.81
C GLN A 307 -28.80 -9.31 -14.33
N LYS A 308 -27.93 -10.06 -13.64
CA LYS A 308 -27.62 -11.46 -13.96
C LYS A 308 -28.85 -12.36 -13.82
N SER A 309 -29.62 -12.21 -12.74
CA SER A 309 -30.88 -12.93 -12.54
C SER A 309 -31.91 -12.64 -13.64
N ARG A 310 -31.88 -11.43 -14.21
CA ARG A 310 -32.72 -11.03 -15.35
C ARG A 310 -32.11 -11.37 -16.73
N LYS A 311 -31.02 -12.15 -16.77
CA LYS A 311 -30.28 -12.54 -18.00
C LYS A 311 -29.83 -11.33 -18.85
N LYS A 312 -29.63 -10.17 -18.22
CA LYS A 312 -29.12 -8.96 -18.88
C LYS A 312 -27.60 -8.97 -18.89
N ALA A 313 -27.01 -8.39 -19.92
CA ALA A 313 -25.56 -8.24 -20.01
C ALA A 313 -25.06 -7.27 -18.92
N THR A 314 -23.96 -7.62 -18.26
CA THR A 314 -23.33 -6.80 -17.22
C THR A 314 -21.84 -6.64 -17.54
N SER A 315 -21.29 -5.46 -17.25
CA SER A 315 -19.86 -5.21 -17.46
C SER A 315 -19.02 -6.10 -16.54
N PRO A 316 -18.06 -6.88 -17.08
CA PRO A 316 -17.13 -7.67 -16.27
C PRO A 316 -16.36 -6.83 -15.24
N ILE A 317 -16.01 -5.60 -15.60
CA ILE A 317 -15.25 -4.68 -14.75
C ILE A 317 -16.10 -4.22 -13.57
N LEU A 318 -17.38 -3.91 -13.81
CA LEU A 318 -18.29 -3.53 -12.73
C LEU A 318 -18.54 -4.67 -11.75
N VAL A 319 -18.68 -5.90 -12.25
CA VAL A 319 -18.84 -7.09 -11.40
C VAL A 319 -17.59 -7.31 -10.54
N ALA A 320 -16.40 -7.26 -11.14
CA ALA A 320 -15.14 -7.38 -10.41
C ALA A 320 -14.98 -6.29 -9.34
N ALA A 321 -15.23 -5.03 -9.70
CA ALA A 321 -15.19 -3.90 -8.78
C ALA A 321 -16.21 -4.05 -7.63
N ALA A 322 -17.43 -4.51 -7.92
CA ALA A 322 -18.47 -4.70 -6.91
C ALA A 322 -18.04 -5.72 -5.84
N PHE A 323 -17.54 -6.88 -6.24
CA PHE A 323 -17.14 -7.94 -5.31
C PHE A 323 -15.81 -7.69 -4.58
N LEU A 324 -15.00 -6.73 -5.05
CA LEU A 324 -13.80 -6.27 -4.32
C LEU A 324 -14.06 -5.03 -3.45
N ALA A 325 -15.13 -4.29 -3.67
CA ALA A 325 -15.39 -3.03 -2.96
C ALA A 325 -15.48 -3.20 -1.43
N LEU A 326 -16.24 -4.19 -0.94
CA LEU A 326 -16.39 -4.40 0.50
C LEU A 326 -15.11 -4.93 1.18
N PRO A 327 -14.36 -5.91 0.61
CA PRO A 327 -13.06 -6.30 1.14
C PRO A 327 -12.07 -5.13 1.26
N TYR A 328 -12.01 -4.23 0.27
CA TYR A 328 -11.13 -3.07 0.33
C TYR A 328 -11.67 -1.95 1.21
N ALA A 329 -13.00 -1.82 1.35
CA ALA A 329 -13.60 -0.94 2.35
C ALA A 329 -13.22 -1.42 3.76
N HIS A 330 -13.26 -2.72 4.05
CA HIS A 330 -12.77 -3.26 5.33
C HIS A 330 -11.35 -2.78 5.66
N TYR A 331 -10.43 -2.80 4.67
CA TYR A 331 -9.09 -2.27 4.87
C TYR A 331 -9.08 -0.76 5.17
N ALA A 332 -9.78 0.04 4.37
CA ALA A 332 -9.88 1.49 4.59
C ALA A 332 -10.43 1.83 5.98
N TYR A 333 -11.38 1.06 6.49
CA TYR A 333 -11.98 1.25 7.81
C TYR A 333 -11.13 0.70 8.97
N SER A 334 -10.19 -0.22 8.71
CA SER A 334 -9.29 -0.76 9.74
C SER A 334 -8.38 0.29 10.37
N ARG A 335 -8.10 1.37 9.64
CA ARG A 335 -7.52 2.62 10.14
C ARG A 335 -8.06 3.77 9.28
N ALA A 336 -9.08 4.46 9.77
CA ALA A 336 -9.91 5.35 8.95
C ALA A 336 -9.27 6.74 8.69
N ASP A 337 -8.13 6.76 7.99
CA ASP A 337 -7.49 7.98 7.49
C ASP A 337 -7.45 8.01 5.95
N VAL A 338 -6.98 9.12 5.38
CA VAL A 338 -6.91 9.30 3.92
C VAL A 338 -5.89 8.36 3.27
N GLY A 339 -4.81 7.99 3.97
CA GLY A 339 -3.79 7.07 3.44
C GLY A 339 -4.29 5.64 3.29
N HIS A 340 -5.14 5.18 4.21
CA HIS A 340 -5.79 3.87 4.13
C HIS A 340 -6.98 3.87 3.17
N LEU A 341 -7.74 4.98 3.12
CA LEU A 341 -8.75 5.18 2.09
C LEU A 341 -8.12 5.12 0.69
N ALA A 342 -6.98 5.78 0.49
CA ALA A 342 -6.24 5.76 -0.78
C ALA A 342 -5.92 4.32 -1.22
N GLN A 343 -5.48 3.45 -0.31
CA GLN A 343 -5.22 2.04 -0.61
C GLN A 343 -6.49 1.23 -0.95
N GLY A 344 -7.65 1.61 -0.39
CA GLY A 344 -8.91 0.85 -0.53
C GLY A 344 -9.92 1.38 -1.56
N ILE A 345 -9.78 2.60 -2.08
CA ILE A 345 -10.83 3.26 -2.87
C ILE A 345 -10.93 2.79 -4.34
N PHE A 346 -9.93 2.06 -4.84
CA PHE A 346 -9.81 1.74 -6.27
C PHE A 346 -10.98 0.94 -6.90
N PRO A 347 -11.62 -0.03 -6.20
CA PRO A 347 -12.83 -0.66 -6.73
C PRO A 347 -13.97 0.34 -7.00
N LEU A 348 -14.18 1.31 -6.10
CA LEU A 348 -15.15 2.40 -6.30
C LEU A 348 -14.76 3.25 -7.52
N LEU A 349 -13.52 3.76 -7.57
CA LEU A 349 -13.08 4.66 -8.64
C LEU A 349 -13.16 4.01 -10.02
N ILE A 350 -12.61 2.80 -10.17
CA ILE A 350 -12.61 2.08 -11.44
C ILE A 350 -14.04 1.68 -11.83
N GLY A 351 -14.87 1.24 -10.87
CA GLY A 351 -16.27 0.94 -11.12
C GLY A 351 -17.07 2.15 -11.62
N CYS A 352 -16.94 3.30 -10.96
CA CYS A 352 -17.56 4.56 -11.35
C CYS A 352 -17.06 5.05 -12.71
N LEU A 353 -15.75 5.07 -12.95
CA LEU A 353 -15.19 5.52 -14.23
C LEU A 353 -15.58 4.57 -15.38
N ALA A 354 -15.57 3.25 -15.17
CA ALA A 354 -16.06 2.30 -16.16
C ALA A 354 -17.55 2.50 -16.49
N LEU A 355 -18.39 2.79 -15.49
CA LEU A 355 -19.80 3.11 -15.69
C LEU A 355 -19.99 4.42 -16.47
N LEU A 356 -19.28 5.48 -16.10
CA LEU A 356 -19.34 6.80 -16.75
C LEU A 356 -18.83 6.75 -18.19
N ALA A 357 -17.83 5.91 -18.49
CA ALA A 357 -17.31 5.70 -19.84
C ALA A 357 -18.40 5.28 -20.84
N ALA A 358 -19.44 4.57 -20.38
CA ALA A 358 -20.56 4.10 -21.18
C ALA A 358 -21.74 5.09 -21.25
N GLN A 359 -21.73 6.18 -20.47
CA GLN A 359 -22.83 7.16 -20.42
C GLN A 359 -22.76 8.21 -21.54
N ARG A 360 -23.88 8.93 -21.75
CA ARG A 360 -23.95 10.08 -22.67
C ARG A 360 -23.03 11.21 -22.17
N PRO A 361 -22.43 12.04 -23.06
CA PRO A 361 -21.50 13.11 -22.67
C PRO A 361 -22.03 14.06 -21.60
N LYS A 362 -23.33 14.40 -21.64
CA LYS A 362 -24.00 15.27 -20.65
C LYS A 362 -23.98 14.73 -19.21
N ILE A 363 -23.87 13.41 -19.03
CA ILE A 363 -23.77 12.75 -17.73
C ILE A 363 -22.30 12.43 -17.42
N LYS A 364 -21.59 11.89 -18.42
CA LYS A 364 -20.20 11.47 -18.30
C LYS A 364 -19.29 12.58 -17.81
N TRP A 365 -19.30 13.74 -18.46
CA TRP A 365 -18.32 14.80 -18.19
C TRP A 365 -18.52 15.49 -16.85
N PRO A 366 -19.72 15.96 -16.47
CA PRO A 366 -19.91 16.62 -15.18
C PRO A 366 -19.55 15.71 -14.01
N LEU A 367 -19.97 14.44 -14.04
CA LEU A 367 -19.69 13.50 -12.96
C LEU A 367 -18.23 13.08 -12.89
N ALA A 368 -17.55 12.92 -14.03
CA ALA A 368 -16.13 12.61 -14.04
C ALA A 368 -15.28 13.79 -13.56
N LEU A 369 -15.65 15.03 -13.94
CA LEU A 369 -14.99 16.25 -13.46
C LEU A 369 -15.23 16.45 -11.97
N LEU A 370 -16.45 16.22 -11.48
CA LEU A 370 -16.77 16.26 -10.06
C LEU A 370 -15.96 15.23 -9.26
N LEU A 371 -15.90 13.99 -9.73
CA LEU A 371 -15.12 12.93 -9.09
C LEU A 371 -13.62 13.27 -9.05
N CYS A 372 -13.08 13.78 -10.16
CA CYS A 372 -11.68 14.21 -10.24
C CYS A 372 -11.40 15.40 -9.32
N GLY A 373 -12.25 16.42 -9.33
CA GLY A 373 -12.11 17.60 -8.48
C GLY A 373 -12.20 17.26 -6.98
N ALA A 374 -13.17 16.43 -6.59
CA ALA A 374 -13.28 15.95 -5.22
C ALA A 374 -12.07 15.11 -4.79
N SER A 375 -11.56 14.25 -5.69
CA SER A 375 -10.36 13.46 -5.46
C SER A 375 -9.13 14.34 -5.23
N LEU A 376 -8.89 15.31 -6.12
CA LEU A 376 -7.81 16.29 -5.99
C LEU A 376 -7.91 17.08 -4.68
N TRP A 377 -9.11 17.56 -4.35
CA TRP A 377 -9.32 18.34 -3.13
C TRP A 377 -8.98 17.55 -1.87
N VAL A 378 -9.32 16.27 -1.82
CA VAL A 378 -9.02 15.42 -0.67
C VAL A 378 -7.53 15.12 -0.54
N THR A 379 -6.86 14.81 -1.66
CA THR A 379 -5.54 14.18 -1.63
C THR A 379 -4.37 15.14 -1.84
N HIS A 380 -4.56 16.32 -2.46
CA HIS A 380 -3.45 17.20 -2.85
C HIS A 380 -2.46 17.51 -1.71
N ILE A 381 -2.95 17.77 -0.48
CA ILE A 381 -2.09 18.06 0.68
C ILE A 381 -1.24 16.88 1.14
N SER A 382 -1.54 15.67 0.69
CA SER A 382 -0.83 14.44 1.08
C SER A 382 0.33 14.13 0.13
N HIS A 383 0.44 14.85 -0.99
CA HIS A 383 1.52 14.67 -1.97
C HIS A 383 2.74 15.51 -1.58
N PRO A 384 3.94 14.92 -1.42
CA PRO A 384 5.17 15.65 -1.08
C PRO A 384 5.48 16.81 -2.02
N GLY A 385 5.12 16.66 -3.30
CA GLY A 385 5.23 17.72 -4.31
C GLY A 385 4.53 19.00 -3.89
N TRP A 386 3.31 18.87 -3.35
CA TRP A 386 2.50 19.97 -2.89
C TRP A 386 2.98 20.52 -1.54
N GLN A 387 3.30 19.64 -0.59
CA GLN A 387 3.73 20.04 0.76
C GLN A 387 4.92 20.99 0.75
N CYS A 388 5.93 20.72 -0.09
CA CYS A 388 7.08 21.62 -0.21
C CYS A 388 6.75 22.94 -0.91
N VAL A 389 5.91 22.91 -1.95
CA VAL A 389 5.50 24.14 -2.66
C VAL A 389 4.64 25.03 -1.77
N ALA A 390 3.69 24.44 -1.05
CA ALA A 390 2.76 25.16 -0.19
C ALA A 390 3.43 25.74 1.05
N SER A 391 4.34 24.98 1.69
CA SER A 391 5.05 25.47 2.88
C SER A 391 6.10 26.52 2.56
N LYS A 392 6.69 26.51 1.35
CA LYS A 392 7.87 27.32 0.96
C LYS A 392 9.05 27.21 1.94
N GLN A 393 9.07 26.17 2.77
CA GLN A 393 10.01 25.99 3.88
C GLN A 393 10.83 24.71 3.76
N CYS A 394 10.65 23.91 2.69
CA CYS A 394 11.50 22.74 2.49
C CYS A 394 12.95 23.18 2.30
N VAL A 395 13.84 22.51 3.01
CA VAL A 395 15.30 22.68 2.96
C VAL A 395 15.91 21.51 2.21
N SER A 396 17.09 21.74 1.64
CA SER A 396 17.83 20.69 0.96
C SER A 396 18.70 19.90 1.94
N ILE A 397 18.73 18.57 1.79
CA ILE A 397 19.58 17.67 2.54
C ILE A 397 20.00 16.48 1.67
N GLU A 398 21.27 16.07 1.77
CA GLU A 398 21.78 14.92 1.06
C GLU A 398 21.44 13.61 1.78
N ILE A 399 20.78 12.66 1.12
CA ILE A 399 20.47 11.34 1.70
C ILE A 399 20.91 10.28 0.69
N SER A 400 21.89 9.45 1.09
CA SER A 400 22.45 8.39 0.25
C SER A 400 22.97 8.87 -1.10
N GLY A 401 23.62 10.04 -1.13
CA GLY A 401 24.20 10.62 -2.34
C GLY A 401 23.20 11.38 -3.23
N ASP A 402 21.92 11.40 -2.86
CA ASP A 402 20.89 12.17 -3.55
C ASP A 402 20.51 13.43 -2.76
N GLU A 403 20.26 14.53 -3.45
CA GLU A 403 19.74 15.76 -2.85
C GLU A 403 18.20 15.69 -2.71
N LEU A 404 17.68 15.76 -1.48
CA LEU A 404 16.25 15.76 -1.19
C LEU A 404 15.80 17.09 -0.60
N SER A 405 14.63 17.56 -1.03
CA SER A 405 13.94 18.68 -0.39
C SER A 405 12.96 18.18 0.67
N VAL A 406 13.22 18.49 1.94
CA VAL A 406 12.44 17.99 3.07
C VAL A 406 12.00 19.12 4.01
N PRO A 407 10.94 18.95 4.81
CA PRO A 407 10.61 19.90 5.86
C PRO A 407 11.76 20.07 6.87
N PRO A 408 11.95 21.26 7.48
CA PRO A 408 13.08 21.52 8.39
C PRO A 408 13.20 20.54 9.56
N HIS A 409 12.07 20.11 10.13
CA HIS A 409 12.09 19.13 11.22
C HIS A 409 12.66 17.77 10.78
N VAL A 410 12.38 17.32 9.55
CA VAL A 410 12.95 16.08 9.00
C VAL A 410 14.45 16.23 8.78
N ALA A 411 14.89 17.38 8.25
CA ALA A 411 16.32 17.66 8.10
C ALA A 411 17.04 17.66 9.46
N ASN A 412 16.43 18.26 10.49
CA ASN A 412 16.96 18.25 11.84
C ASN A 412 17.05 16.83 12.43
N ASP A 413 16.05 15.98 12.20
CA ASP A 413 16.08 14.58 12.64
C ASP A 413 17.20 13.78 11.95
N VAL A 414 17.41 13.99 10.65
CA VAL A 414 18.52 13.38 9.89
C VAL A 414 19.88 13.86 10.39
N LEU A 415 20.05 15.18 10.56
CA LEU A 415 21.28 15.77 11.10
C LEU A 415 21.58 15.29 12.51
N LEU A 416 20.55 15.13 13.35
CA LEU A 416 20.68 14.55 14.68
C LEU A 416 21.20 13.11 14.61
N LEU A 417 20.66 12.27 13.72
CA LEU A 417 21.09 10.89 13.56
C LEU A 417 22.54 10.77 13.09
N TRP A 418 22.99 11.61 12.15
CA TRP A 418 24.41 11.65 11.79
C TRP A 418 25.28 12.07 12.96
N LYS A 419 24.93 13.18 13.63
CA LYS A 419 25.69 13.68 14.79
C LYS A 419 25.85 12.61 15.87
N LEU A 420 24.75 11.93 16.24
CA LEU A 420 24.79 10.87 17.25
C LEU A 420 25.64 9.68 16.81
N THR A 421 25.61 9.33 15.52
CA THR A 421 26.41 8.24 14.98
C THR A 421 27.89 8.58 15.00
N ASP A 422 28.27 9.79 14.60
CA ASP A 422 29.65 10.25 14.61
C ASP A 422 30.21 10.34 16.04
N GLU A 423 29.40 10.83 16.98
CA GLU A 423 29.83 11.05 18.37
C GLU A 423 29.86 9.76 19.19
N TYR A 424 28.86 8.89 19.04
CA TYR A 424 28.64 7.77 19.95
C TYR A 424 28.75 6.39 19.31
N ALA A 425 28.70 6.29 17.99
CA ALA A 425 28.86 5.03 17.25
C ALA A 425 30.01 5.07 16.21
N PRO A 426 31.21 5.61 16.55
CA PRO A 426 32.33 5.68 15.61
C PRO A 426 32.83 4.29 15.22
N GLY A 427 33.59 4.21 14.12
CA GLY A 427 34.15 2.94 13.63
C GLY A 427 33.08 1.94 13.16
N GLY A 428 31.86 2.41 12.95
CA GLY A 428 30.74 1.60 12.49
C GLY A 428 30.04 0.78 13.56
N ARG A 429 30.20 1.13 14.83
CA ARG A 429 29.43 0.58 15.95
C ARG A 429 27.91 0.69 15.68
N SER A 430 27.14 -0.24 16.25
CA SER A 430 25.68 -0.27 16.09
C SER A 430 25.00 0.83 16.92
N PHE A 431 23.72 1.08 16.68
CA PHE A 431 22.87 1.97 17.48
C PHE A 431 21.43 1.47 17.46
N ILE A 432 20.57 2.01 18.33
CA ILE A 432 19.13 1.74 18.32
C ILE A 432 18.36 3.03 18.11
N ALA A 433 17.40 3.02 17.19
CA ALA A 433 16.38 4.06 17.03
C ALA A 433 15.00 3.41 17.07
N THR A 434 14.20 3.71 18.10
CA THR A 434 12.94 3.01 18.40
C THR A 434 11.90 3.99 18.93
N PRO A 435 10.58 3.74 18.79
CA PRO A 435 9.97 2.66 18.02
C PRO A 435 9.68 3.02 16.57
N PHE A 436 9.70 4.31 16.19
CA PHE A 436 9.07 4.77 14.96
C PHE A 436 10.03 5.01 13.79
N TRP A 437 11.34 4.83 13.95
CA TRP A 437 12.35 5.23 12.96
C TRP A 437 13.19 4.08 12.38
N PRO A 438 12.58 3.05 11.76
CA PRO A 438 13.34 2.03 11.04
C PRO A 438 14.18 2.63 9.88
N GLY A 439 13.78 3.79 9.35
CA GLY A 439 14.54 4.52 8.33
C GLY A 439 15.89 5.04 8.79
N ALA A 440 16.13 5.18 10.10
CA ALA A 440 17.43 5.58 10.63
C ALA A 440 18.52 4.56 10.26
N TYR A 441 18.18 3.26 10.32
CA TYR A 441 19.09 2.18 9.95
C TYR A 441 19.44 2.23 8.46
N ALA A 442 18.45 2.50 7.61
CA ALA A 442 18.66 2.59 6.16
C ALA A 442 19.48 3.83 5.77
N LEU A 443 19.15 4.97 6.37
CA LEU A 443 19.86 6.24 6.22
C LEU A 443 21.36 6.11 6.55
N LEU A 444 21.68 5.40 7.63
CA LEU A 444 23.04 5.26 8.14
C LEU A 444 23.75 4.00 7.63
N GLY A 445 23.09 3.20 6.79
CA GLY A 445 23.63 1.94 6.27
C GLY A 445 23.97 0.92 7.35
N LYS A 446 23.21 0.89 8.45
CA LYS A 446 23.44 0.00 9.60
C LYS A 446 22.37 -1.07 9.72
N LYS A 447 22.75 -2.23 10.27
CA LYS A 447 21.79 -3.27 10.69
C LYS A 447 21.17 -2.87 12.03
N SER A 448 19.86 -3.04 12.17
CA SER A 448 19.21 -2.90 13.47
C SER A 448 19.70 -3.98 14.44
N PRO A 449 20.07 -3.61 15.68
CA PRO A 449 20.29 -4.55 16.77
C PRO A 449 19.07 -5.41 17.12
N MET A 450 17.89 -4.83 16.92
CA MET A 450 16.59 -5.42 17.24
C MET A 450 15.99 -6.09 16.00
N TRP A 451 15.30 -7.22 16.19
CA TRP A 451 14.49 -7.83 15.12
C TRP A 451 13.23 -6.99 14.84
N GLU A 452 12.64 -6.38 15.87
CA GLU A 452 11.50 -5.47 15.71
C GLU A 452 11.94 -4.03 15.48
N THR A 453 12.08 -3.66 14.22
CA THR A 453 12.54 -2.31 13.84
C THR A 453 11.44 -1.24 13.86
N TYR A 454 10.17 -1.65 13.89
CA TYR A 454 9.02 -0.76 13.95
C TYR A 454 8.05 -1.20 15.05
N SER A 455 8.33 -0.78 16.27
CA SER A 455 7.74 -1.36 17.48
C SER A 455 6.40 -0.71 17.85
N LEU A 456 5.35 -1.00 17.07
CA LEU A 456 4.02 -0.38 17.24
C LEU A 456 3.14 -1.05 18.32
N PHE A 457 3.07 -2.38 18.33
CA PHE A 457 2.12 -3.13 19.17
C PHE A 457 2.82 -3.81 20.36
N PRO A 458 2.22 -3.88 21.57
CA PRO A 458 2.83 -4.55 22.72
C PRO A 458 3.32 -5.97 22.43
N ARG A 459 4.37 -6.40 23.13
CA ARG A 459 5.02 -7.72 22.96
C ARG A 459 5.11 -8.47 24.28
N SER A 460 5.13 -9.80 24.19
CA SER A 460 5.32 -10.69 25.36
C SER A 460 6.67 -10.45 26.04
N GLU A 461 6.79 -10.88 27.29
CA GLU A 461 8.07 -10.80 28.01
C GLU A 461 9.17 -11.61 27.33
N ASP A 462 8.85 -12.83 26.87
CA ASP A 462 9.82 -13.71 26.20
C ASP A 462 10.44 -13.03 24.98
N PHE A 463 9.60 -12.42 24.15
CA PHE A 463 10.05 -11.65 22.99
C PHE A 463 10.99 -10.50 23.40
N GLN A 464 10.63 -9.76 24.46
CA GLN A 464 11.46 -8.66 24.95
C GLN A 464 12.80 -9.14 25.50
N ARG A 465 12.86 -10.32 26.13
CA ARG A 465 14.11 -10.91 26.62
C ARG A 465 15.04 -11.29 25.46
N GLU A 466 14.50 -11.87 24.40
CA GLU A 466 15.28 -12.15 23.18
C GLU A 466 15.86 -10.88 22.56
N GLU A 467 15.07 -9.81 22.47
CA GLU A 467 15.56 -8.52 21.97
C GLU A 467 16.65 -7.95 22.88
N ILE A 468 16.52 -8.05 24.22
CA ILE A 468 17.57 -7.61 25.16
C ILE A 468 18.88 -8.36 24.93
N GLU A 469 18.85 -9.68 24.70
CA GLU A 469 20.06 -10.44 24.40
C GLU A 469 20.71 -9.98 23.08
N ARG A 470 19.92 -9.67 22.04
CA ARG A 470 20.47 -9.07 20.82
C ARG A 470 21.11 -7.71 21.07
N ILE A 471 20.50 -6.88 21.92
CA ILE A 471 21.04 -5.57 22.30
C ILE A 471 22.38 -5.73 23.04
N LYS A 472 22.49 -6.68 23.97
CA LYS A 472 23.74 -7.00 24.68
C LYS A 472 24.86 -7.40 23.73
N ILE A 473 24.57 -8.32 22.80
CA ILE A 473 25.54 -8.84 21.83
C ILE A 473 26.06 -7.73 20.92
N THR A 474 25.16 -6.87 20.42
CA THR A 474 25.51 -5.82 19.46
C THR A 474 26.13 -4.58 20.11
N ASN A 475 25.99 -4.42 21.43
CA ASN A 475 26.60 -3.37 22.24
C ASN A 475 26.51 -1.97 21.59
N PRO A 476 25.29 -1.41 21.45
CA PRO A 476 25.08 -0.17 20.70
C PRO A 476 25.82 1.01 21.32
N GLY A 477 26.29 1.89 20.45
CA GLY A 477 26.98 3.13 20.80
C GLY A 477 26.05 4.20 21.37
N PHE A 478 24.79 4.21 20.95
CA PHE A 478 23.73 5.01 21.54
C PHE A 478 22.36 4.37 21.31
N ILE A 479 21.38 4.82 22.08
CA ILE A 479 19.98 4.42 21.96
C ILE A 479 19.13 5.69 21.93
N LEU A 480 18.37 5.88 20.86
CA LEU A 480 17.34 6.92 20.73
C LEU A 480 15.98 6.26 20.91
N VAL A 481 15.30 6.63 22.00
CA VAL A 481 13.91 6.27 22.27
C VAL A 481 13.04 7.48 21.95
N TYR A 482 12.21 7.37 20.92
CA TYR A 482 11.15 8.33 20.63
C TYR A 482 9.96 8.02 21.53
N ASP A 483 9.97 8.60 22.73
CA ASP A 483 8.97 8.44 23.77
C ASP A 483 7.72 9.29 23.46
N TRP A 484 6.94 8.84 22.50
CA TRP A 484 5.74 9.52 22.01
C TRP A 484 4.49 8.62 22.10
N PRO A 485 3.33 9.12 22.59
CA PRO A 485 2.09 8.36 22.64
C PRO A 485 1.42 8.40 21.26
N LEU A 486 1.67 7.38 20.44
CA LEU A 486 1.14 7.31 19.08
C LEU A 486 -0.39 7.44 19.08
N ASP A 487 -0.92 8.33 18.23
CA ASP A 487 -2.36 8.67 18.17
C ASP A 487 -2.96 9.12 19.52
N GLY A 488 -2.14 9.65 20.45
CA GLY A 488 -2.57 10.05 21.80
C GLY A 488 -2.77 8.89 22.76
N ARG A 489 -2.30 7.69 22.41
CA ARG A 489 -2.49 6.45 23.17
C ARG A 489 -1.27 6.13 24.01
N GLU A 490 -1.36 6.36 25.32
CA GLU A 490 -0.25 6.14 26.26
C GLU A 490 0.21 4.69 26.29
N GLU A 491 -0.67 3.71 26.11
CA GLU A 491 -0.29 2.30 26.07
C GLU A 491 0.62 1.93 24.89
N LEU A 492 0.66 2.76 23.83
CA LEU A 492 1.54 2.57 22.67
C LEU A 492 2.90 3.25 22.83
N ARG A 493 3.09 4.05 23.88
CA ARG A 493 4.39 4.64 24.22
C ARG A 493 5.41 3.52 24.44
N PHE A 494 6.65 3.72 24.01
CA PHE A 494 7.66 2.65 24.04
C PHE A 494 7.87 2.06 25.43
N ARG A 495 8.01 2.90 26.47
CA ARG A 495 8.18 2.45 27.86
C ARG A 495 7.02 1.60 28.39
N ASN A 496 5.81 1.79 27.88
CA ASN A 496 4.62 1.07 28.31
C ASN A 496 4.42 -0.22 27.51
N SER A 497 4.74 -0.19 26.23
CA SER A 497 4.59 -1.35 25.35
C SER A 497 5.80 -2.31 25.39
N ARG A 498 6.98 -1.82 25.80
CA ARG A 498 8.25 -2.56 25.92
C ARG A 498 8.90 -2.32 27.30
N PRO A 499 8.21 -2.64 28.40
CA PRO A 499 8.67 -2.28 29.74
C PRO A 499 10.01 -2.93 30.11
N LEU A 500 10.29 -4.15 29.67
CA LEU A 500 11.55 -4.84 30.00
C LEU A 500 12.74 -4.25 29.23
N ILE A 501 12.56 -3.98 27.93
CA ILE A 501 13.61 -3.36 27.10
C ILE A 501 13.90 -1.94 27.62
N HIS A 502 12.86 -1.16 27.91
CA HIS A 502 13.02 0.18 28.46
C HIS A 502 13.75 0.18 29.80
N ARG A 503 13.39 -0.73 30.72
CA ARG A 503 14.10 -0.89 32.00
C ARG A 503 15.58 -1.23 31.78
N TYR A 504 15.86 -2.20 30.89
CA TYR A 504 17.23 -2.54 30.55
C TYR A 504 18.04 -1.34 30.03
N ILE A 505 17.44 -0.49 29.19
CA ILE A 505 18.08 0.73 28.69
C ILE A 505 18.43 1.68 29.84
N VAL A 506 17.48 1.98 30.72
CA VAL A 506 17.68 2.89 31.87
C VAL A 506 18.74 2.36 32.84
N ASP A 507 18.75 1.05 33.07
CA ASP A 507 19.69 0.43 34.01
C ASP A 507 21.13 0.42 33.46
N ASN A 508 21.31 0.24 32.14
CA ASN A 508 22.63 -0.02 31.54
C ASN A 508 23.24 1.16 30.77
N PHE A 509 22.43 2.17 30.43
CA PHE A 509 22.87 3.36 29.69
C PHE A 509 22.61 4.63 30.51
N GLU A 510 23.34 5.70 30.21
CA GLU A 510 23.12 7.01 30.81
C GLU A 510 22.37 7.94 29.86
N LEU A 511 21.34 8.63 30.38
CA LEU A 511 20.55 9.60 29.62
C LEU A 511 21.38 10.88 29.38
N LEU A 512 21.39 11.35 28.14
CA LEU A 512 21.97 12.65 27.80
C LEU A 512 21.07 13.79 28.31
N SER A 513 21.68 14.77 28.98
CA SER A 513 20.98 15.89 29.62
C SER A 513 20.29 16.84 28.64
N HIS A 514 20.74 16.88 27.38
CA HIS A 514 20.20 17.79 26.36
C HIS A 514 19.65 16.99 25.17
N SER A 515 18.33 16.97 25.05
CA SER A 515 17.63 16.47 23.87
C SER A 515 17.05 17.64 23.08
N PRO A 516 17.23 17.69 21.74
CA PRO A 516 16.68 18.76 20.91
C PRO A 516 15.15 18.70 20.79
N ASN A 517 14.53 17.57 21.19
CA ASN A 517 13.09 17.38 21.19
C ASN A 517 12.67 16.70 22.50
N PRO A 518 11.69 17.22 23.25
CA PRO A 518 11.24 16.62 24.51
C PRO A 518 10.71 15.18 24.37
N ALA A 519 10.33 14.77 23.15
CA ALA A 519 9.91 13.40 22.89
C ALA A 519 11.07 12.42 22.64
N TYR A 520 12.31 12.90 22.47
CA TYR A 520 13.47 12.02 22.29
C TYR A 520 14.20 11.85 23.62
N GLN A 521 14.38 10.60 24.03
CA GLN A 521 15.27 10.21 25.11
C GLN A 521 16.49 9.55 24.47
N ILE A 522 17.65 10.17 24.63
CA ILE A 522 18.90 9.71 23.99
C ILE A 522 19.83 9.22 25.08
N TYR A 523 20.25 7.96 24.96
CA TYR A 523 21.10 7.28 25.93
C TYR A 523 22.44 6.92 25.30
N ARG A 524 23.51 6.97 26.09
CA ARG A 524 24.85 6.50 25.71
C ARG A 524 25.37 5.47 26.73
N PRO A 525 26.35 4.62 26.36
CA PRO A 525 27.00 3.71 27.30
C PRO A 525 27.53 4.48 28.51
N ARG A 526 27.34 3.93 29.71
CA ARG A 526 27.98 4.45 30.92
C ARG A 526 29.49 4.41 30.74
N LYS A 527 30.19 5.46 31.18
CA LYS A 527 31.66 5.45 31.19
C LYS A 527 32.12 4.27 32.08
N PRO A 528 33.17 3.53 31.70
CA PRO A 528 33.81 2.60 32.62
C PRO A 528 34.21 3.40 33.87
N MET A 529 33.83 2.89 35.05
CA MET A 529 34.27 3.46 36.34
C MET A 529 35.78 3.32 36.50
#